data_AF-A0A225ULT4-F1
#
_entry.id   AF-A0A225ULT4-F1
#
_cell.length_a   1.000
_cell.length_b   1.000
_cell.length_c   1.000
_cell.angle_alpha   90.00
_cell.angle_beta   90.00
_cell.angle_gamma   90.00
#
_symmetry.space_group_name_H-M   'P 1'
#
loop_
_entity.id
_entity.type
_entity.pdbx_description
1 polymer ?
#
loop_
_entity_poly.entity_id
_entity_poly.type
_entity_poly.pdbx_seq_one_letter_code
_entity_poly.pdbx_strand_id
1 'polypeptide(L)'
;SIKGGNTSSVSRVIGGGARYADDKVVQHNGYGTVVIDGFFAQDFGKLYRSCGNCKSNPRQRFLNVTNVYADLTVIQAERVDPNVSIVMMNENFGDEAVLRNIYVKPGAENYTECASSLGVNKSGARPVILSNGPKNPVCQYTMDEVHIVQDEQEQAQQAQQEQEQKQQ
;
A
#
# COMPACT_ATOMS: atom_id res chain seq x y z
N SER A 1 -1.15 -8.33 -12.81
CA SER A 1 -2.54 -7.81 -12.67
C SER A 1 -3.52 -8.96 -12.54
N ILE A 2 -4.44 -8.89 -11.58
CA ILE A 2 -5.49 -9.88 -11.31
C ILE A 2 -6.78 -9.44 -12.02
N LYS A 3 -7.34 -10.31 -12.86
CA LYS A 3 -8.48 -10.03 -13.75
C LYS A 3 -9.48 -11.21 -13.70
N GLY A 4 -10.73 -10.95 -14.09
CA GLY A 4 -11.79 -11.97 -14.10
C GLY A 4 -12.35 -12.26 -12.70
N GLY A 5 -12.80 -13.50 -12.48
CA GLY A 5 -13.36 -13.97 -11.22
C GLY A 5 -14.83 -13.59 -10.99
N ASN A 6 -15.33 -14.01 -9.83
CA ASN A 6 -16.62 -13.65 -9.25
C ASN A 6 -16.41 -13.18 -7.80
N THR A 7 -17.48 -12.82 -7.10
CA THR A 7 -17.39 -12.28 -5.74
C THR A 7 -16.76 -13.23 -4.72
N SER A 8 -16.82 -14.55 -4.97
CA SER A 8 -16.20 -15.58 -4.10
C SER A 8 -14.76 -15.96 -4.48
N SER A 9 -14.22 -15.39 -5.57
CA SER A 9 -12.87 -15.72 -6.05
C SER A 9 -11.80 -15.20 -5.09
N VAL A 10 -10.75 -15.99 -4.88
CA VAL A 10 -9.61 -15.62 -4.02
C VAL A 10 -8.31 -15.79 -4.79
N SER A 11 -7.49 -14.73 -4.83
CA SER A 11 -6.12 -14.76 -5.35
C SER A 11 -5.14 -14.55 -4.20
N ARG A 12 -4.08 -15.36 -4.14
CA ARG A 12 -3.10 -15.32 -3.04
C ARG A 12 -1.70 -15.06 -3.58
N VAL A 13 -1.00 -14.13 -2.95
CA VAL A 13 0.44 -13.89 -3.11
C VAL A 13 1.07 -14.24 -1.76
N ILE A 14 1.83 -15.33 -1.71
CA ILE A 14 2.41 -15.87 -0.48
C ILE A 14 3.92 -15.91 -0.64
N GLY A 15 4.65 -15.19 0.22
CA GLY A 15 6.10 -15.10 0.13
C GLY A 15 6.60 -14.25 -1.05
N GLY A 16 7.91 -14.22 -1.22
CA GLY A 16 8.58 -13.62 -2.37
C GLY A 16 8.73 -12.10 -2.30
N GLY A 17 9.00 -11.47 -3.44
CA GLY A 17 9.10 -10.02 -3.49
C GLY A 17 9.20 -9.42 -4.89
N ALA A 18 9.07 -8.10 -4.95
CA ALA A 18 9.18 -7.30 -6.16
C ALA A 18 10.00 -6.04 -5.92
N ARG A 19 10.66 -5.56 -6.98
CA ARG A 19 11.46 -4.32 -6.94
C ARG A 19 11.19 -3.46 -8.17
N TYR A 20 11.37 -2.15 -8.02
CA TYR A 20 11.46 -1.17 -9.12
C TYR A 20 10.17 -1.08 -9.95
N ALA A 21 9.02 -0.94 -9.28
CA ALA A 21 7.73 -0.83 -9.95
C ALA A 21 7.30 0.64 -10.08
N ASP A 22 7.40 1.20 -11.28
CA ASP A 22 7.09 2.62 -11.57
C ASP A 22 5.68 3.05 -11.12
N ASP A 23 4.71 2.14 -11.15
CA ASP A 23 3.33 2.46 -10.77
C ASP A 23 2.81 1.48 -9.73
N LYS A 24 2.68 0.20 -10.08
CA LYS A 24 1.95 -0.78 -9.25
C LYS A 24 2.57 -2.16 -9.29
N VAL A 25 2.76 -2.77 -8.13
CA VAL A 25 3.15 -4.17 -8.01
C VAL A 25 1.93 -5.07 -8.25
N VAL A 26 0.86 -4.90 -7.46
CA VAL A 26 -0.38 -5.69 -7.56
C VAL A 26 -1.54 -4.82 -8.01
N GLN A 27 -1.90 -4.96 -9.29
CA GLN A 27 -3.08 -4.33 -9.88
C GLN A 27 -4.29 -5.28 -9.83
N HIS A 28 -5.35 -4.94 -9.10
CA HIS A 28 -6.58 -5.73 -8.99
C HIS A 28 -7.73 -5.12 -9.82
N ASN A 29 -8.07 -5.75 -10.95
CA ASN A 29 -9.15 -5.33 -11.85
C ASN A 29 -10.41 -6.20 -11.72
N GLY A 30 -10.23 -7.46 -11.31
CA GLY A 30 -11.26 -8.50 -11.17
C GLY A 30 -12.27 -8.26 -10.05
N TYR A 31 -13.04 -9.31 -9.78
CA TYR A 31 -13.85 -9.46 -8.57
C TYR A 31 -13.08 -10.28 -7.52
N GLY A 32 -13.56 -10.22 -6.28
CA GLY A 32 -13.17 -11.13 -5.21
C GLY A 32 -12.13 -10.55 -4.26
N THR A 33 -11.38 -11.43 -3.62
CA THR A 33 -10.43 -11.10 -2.56
C THR A 33 -9.00 -11.36 -3.01
N VAL A 34 -8.11 -10.41 -2.71
CA VAL A 34 -6.67 -10.60 -2.81
C VAL A 34 -6.10 -10.76 -1.41
N VAL A 35 -5.25 -11.77 -1.24
CA VAL A 35 -4.49 -12.01 -0.01
C VAL A 35 -3.01 -11.86 -0.34
N ILE A 36 -2.31 -10.99 0.39
CA ILE A 36 -0.86 -10.82 0.32
C ILE A 36 -0.30 -11.15 1.70
N ASP A 37 0.56 -12.16 1.77
CA ASP A 37 1.15 -12.62 3.03
C ASP A 37 2.64 -12.91 2.86
N GLY A 38 3.48 -12.32 3.71
CA GLY A 38 4.93 -12.59 3.72
C GLY A 38 5.67 -12.00 2.52
N PHE A 39 5.29 -10.81 2.03
CA PHE A 39 5.81 -10.23 0.79
C PHE A 39 6.79 -9.08 1.04
N PHE A 40 7.90 -9.06 0.29
CA PHE A 40 8.85 -7.95 0.27
C PHE A 40 8.64 -7.07 -0.97
N ALA A 41 8.51 -5.76 -0.81
CA ALA A 41 8.45 -4.81 -1.90
C ALA A 41 9.46 -3.70 -1.71
N GLN A 42 10.25 -3.38 -2.73
CA GLN A 42 11.21 -2.28 -2.69
C GLN A 42 11.03 -1.35 -3.89
N ASP A 43 11.12 -0.05 -3.64
CA ASP A 43 11.11 0.98 -4.65
C ASP A 43 9.93 0.86 -5.64
N PHE A 44 8.77 1.30 -5.19
CA PHE A 44 7.53 1.15 -5.94
C PHE A 44 6.61 2.36 -5.74
N GLY A 45 5.75 2.64 -6.73
CA GLY A 45 4.68 3.62 -6.57
C GLY A 45 3.57 3.14 -5.63
N LYS A 46 3.00 1.96 -5.92
CA LYS A 46 1.97 1.32 -5.09
C LYS A 46 2.14 -0.20 -4.98
N LEU A 47 2.08 -0.75 -3.77
CA LEU A 47 2.15 -2.21 -3.61
C LEU A 47 0.86 -2.85 -4.11
N TYR A 48 -0.30 -2.32 -3.71
CA TYR A 48 -1.60 -2.78 -4.18
C TYR A 48 -2.50 -1.62 -4.60
N ARG A 49 -3.16 -1.78 -5.75
CA ARG A 49 -4.21 -0.87 -6.20
C ARG A 49 -5.45 -1.62 -6.66
N SER A 50 -6.58 -1.33 -6.02
CA SER A 50 -7.90 -1.64 -6.59
C SER A 50 -8.13 -0.77 -7.82
N CYS A 51 -8.49 -1.32 -8.97
CA CYS A 51 -8.52 -0.52 -10.20
C CYS A 51 -9.51 0.66 -10.11
N GLY A 52 -8.99 1.89 -10.09
CA GLY A 52 -9.79 3.09 -9.92
C GLY A 52 -10.44 3.63 -11.19
N ASN A 53 -10.01 3.22 -12.38
CA ASN A 53 -10.52 3.76 -13.65
C ASN A 53 -10.80 2.69 -14.71
N CYS A 54 -10.95 1.43 -14.30
CA CYS A 54 -11.24 0.34 -15.20
C CYS A 54 -12.64 0.48 -15.79
N LYS A 55 -12.79 0.15 -17.08
CA LYS A 55 -14.10 0.02 -17.76
C LYS A 55 -15.04 -0.99 -17.09
N SER A 56 -14.48 -1.88 -16.29
CA SER A 56 -15.20 -2.92 -15.59
C SER A 56 -15.79 -2.46 -14.25
N ASN A 57 -15.51 -1.22 -13.82
CA ASN A 57 -16.06 -0.65 -12.60
C ASN A 57 -17.57 -0.34 -12.77
N PRO A 58 -18.36 -0.31 -11.70
CA PRO A 58 -17.99 -0.58 -10.32
C PRO A 58 -17.76 -2.08 -10.07
N ARG A 59 -16.76 -2.40 -9.24
CA ARG A 59 -16.59 -3.72 -8.62
C ARG A 59 -16.07 -3.51 -7.21
N GLN A 60 -16.74 -4.12 -6.25
CA GLN A 60 -16.23 -4.21 -4.90
C GLN A 60 -15.05 -5.17 -4.86
N ARG A 61 -13.95 -4.77 -4.23
CA ARG A 61 -12.73 -5.55 -4.10
C ARG A 61 -12.29 -5.62 -2.65
N PHE A 62 -11.88 -6.80 -2.24
CA PHE A 62 -11.41 -7.07 -0.88
C PHE A 62 -9.90 -7.32 -0.90
N LEU A 63 -9.22 -6.85 0.13
CA LEU A 63 -7.78 -7.04 0.31
C LEU A 63 -7.47 -7.44 1.75
N ASN A 64 -6.68 -8.49 1.92
CA ASN A 64 -6.01 -8.79 3.19
C ASN A 64 -4.50 -8.75 2.98
N VAL A 65 -3.81 -7.88 3.71
CA VAL A 65 -2.35 -7.76 3.69
C VAL A 65 -1.80 -8.12 5.06
N THR A 66 -0.84 -9.03 5.13
CA THR A 66 -0.21 -9.45 6.38
C THR A 66 1.28 -9.70 6.17
N ASN A 67 2.11 -9.41 7.17
CA ASN A 67 3.55 -9.71 7.15
C ASN A 67 4.26 -9.13 5.91
N VAL A 68 4.04 -7.86 5.62
CA VAL A 68 4.65 -7.19 4.46
C VAL A 68 5.80 -6.31 4.91
N TYR A 69 6.89 -6.33 4.15
CA TYR A 69 7.98 -5.37 4.29
C TYR A 69 8.01 -4.47 3.05
N ALA A 70 7.74 -3.18 3.24
CA ALA A 70 7.74 -2.14 2.21
C ALA A 70 8.97 -1.23 2.38
N ASP A 71 9.95 -1.37 1.50
CA ASP A 71 11.08 -0.45 1.39
C ASP A 71 10.78 0.62 0.34
N LEU A 72 10.54 1.84 0.81
CA LEU A 72 10.15 2.97 -0.03
C LEU A 72 11.35 3.80 -0.52
N THR A 73 12.57 3.35 -0.24
CA THR A 73 13.79 3.96 -0.78
C THR A 73 13.73 3.99 -2.31
N VAL A 74 13.97 5.15 -2.91
CA VAL A 74 14.02 5.30 -4.37
C VAL A 74 15.41 4.88 -4.86
N ILE A 75 15.47 3.96 -5.81
CA ILE A 75 16.71 3.41 -6.36
C ILE A 75 16.71 3.56 -7.88
N GLN A 76 15.64 3.12 -8.54
CA GLN A 76 15.52 3.08 -9.99
C GLN A 76 14.10 3.42 -10.49
N ALA A 77 13.04 3.15 -9.72
CA ALA A 77 11.68 3.33 -10.20
C ALA A 77 11.39 4.78 -10.59
N GLU A 78 10.82 4.97 -11.78
CA GLU A 78 10.34 6.27 -12.25
C GLU A 78 8.87 6.40 -11.85
N ARG A 79 8.64 6.75 -10.58
CA ARG A 79 7.29 6.79 -10.00
C ARG A 79 6.37 7.71 -10.80
N VAL A 80 5.28 7.14 -11.32
CA VAL A 80 4.37 7.88 -12.22
C VAL A 80 3.37 8.79 -11.50
N ASP A 81 3.24 8.65 -10.18
CA ASP A 81 2.27 9.35 -9.35
C ASP A 81 2.98 9.89 -8.10
N PRO A 82 2.83 11.19 -7.77
CA PRO A 82 3.41 11.74 -6.54
C PRO A 82 2.85 11.09 -5.26
N ASN A 83 1.72 10.38 -5.36
CA ASN A 83 1.12 9.69 -4.22
C ASN A 83 1.64 8.25 -4.14
N VAL A 84 2.72 8.08 -3.40
CA VAL A 84 3.23 6.79 -2.97
C VAL A 84 2.30 6.22 -1.92
N SER A 85 1.82 4.99 -2.13
CA SER A 85 0.95 4.33 -1.15
C SER A 85 1.17 2.83 -1.11
N ILE A 86 1.16 2.21 0.05
CA ILE A 86 1.25 0.74 0.12
C ILE A 86 -0.05 0.15 -0.47
N VAL A 87 -1.21 0.62 0.00
CA VAL A 87 -2.52 0.20 -0.48
C VAL A 87 -3.34 1.40 -0.95
N MET A 88 -4.10 1.25 -2.04
CA MET A 88 -5.11 2.25 -2.42
C MET A 88 -6.42 1.60 -2.89
N MET A 89 -7.51 1.95 -2.20
CA MET A 89 -8.86 1.38 -2.35
C MET A 89 -9.86 2.40 -2.90
N ASN A 90 -10.95 1.94 -3.53
CA ASN A 90 -12.03 2.81 -4.00
C ASN A 90 -13.21 2.79 -3.02
N GLU A 91 -13.38 3.89 -2.29
CA GLU A 91 -14.38 4.00 -1.23
C GLU A 91 -15.81 3.92 -1.77
N ASN A 92 -16.09 4.60 -2.88
CA ASN A 92 -17.42 4.60 -3.50
C ASN A 92 -17.83 3.27 -4.14
N PHE A 93 -16.90 2.33 -4.29
CA PHE A 93 -17.22 0.97 -4.76
C PHE A 93 -17.34 -0.04 -3.61
N GLY A 94 -17.28 0.44 -2.35
CA GLY A 94 -17.36 -0.40 -1.16
C GLY A 94 -16.12 -1.25 -0.94
N ASP A 95 -14.98 -0.89 -1.53
CA ASP A 95 -13.74 -1.65 -1.34
C ASP A 95 -13.35 -1.71 0.14
N GLU A 96 -12.81 -2.85 0.57
CA GLU A 96 -12.37 -3.06 1.95
C GLU A 96 -10.96 -3.66 1.96
N ALA A 97 -10.09 -3.12 2.80
CA ALA A 97 -8.75 -3.63 3.02
C ALA A 97 -8.49 -3.82 4.50
N VAL A 98 -7.91 -4.96 4.88
CA VAL A 98 -7.38 -5.23 6.22
C VAL A 98 -5.86 -5.33 6.12
N LEU A 99 -5.15 -4.51 6.90
CA LEU A 99 -3.70 -4.51 6.96
C LEU A 99 -3.26 -4.95 8.36
N ARG A 100 -2.29 -5.86 8.43
CA ARG A 100 -1.70 -6.37 9.68
C ARG A 100 -0.20 -6.55 9.55
N ASN A 101 0.55 -6.26 10.61
CA ASN A 101 1.98 -6.48 10.69
C ASN A 101 2.74 -6.00 9.44
N ILE A 102 2.66 -4.70 9.18
CA ILE A 102 3.25 -4.02 8.02
C ILE A 102 4.51 -3.30 8.47
N TYR A 103 5.67 -3.72 7.97
CA TYR A 103 6.94 -3.05 8.18
C TYR A 103 7.19 -2.08 7.05
N VAL A 104 7.53 -0.84 7.37
CA VAL A 104 7.79 0.19 6.38
C VAL A 104 9.15 0.80 6.65
N LYS A 105 10.05 0.72 5.67
CA LYS A 105 11.24 1.55 5.62
C LYS A 105 10.92 2.78 4.77
N PRO A 106 10.76 3.97 5.37
CA PRO A 106 10.43 5.19 4.64
C PRO A 106 11.54 5.57 3.65
N GLY A 107 11.15 6.17 2.54
CA GLY A 107 12.06 6.88 1.64
C GLY A 107 12.02 8.38 1.89
N ALA A 108 12.67 9.15 1.01
CA ALA A 108 12.64 10.62 1.07
C ALA A 108 11.26 11.23 0.71
N GLU A 109 10.41 10.46 0.01
CA GLU A 109 9.09 10.91 -0.42
C GLU A 109 8.02 10.62 0.64
N ASN A 110 7.04 11.50 0.75
CA ASN A 110 5.85 11.25 1.56
C ASN A 110 5.09 10.03 1.04
N TYR A 111 4.57 9.21 1.95
CA TYR A 111 3.79 8.04 1.63
C TYR A 111 2.57 7.90 2.54
N THR A 112 1.71 6.94 2.21
CA THR A 112 0.66 6.46 3.12
C THR A 112 0.51 4.94 3.04
N GLU A 113 0.20 4.30 4.15
CA GLU A 113 0.00 2.87 4.25
C GLU A 113 -1.28 2.46 3.51
N CYS A 114 -2.34 3.27 3.63
CA CYS A 114 -3.58 3.04 2.93
C CYS A 114 -4.27 4.34 2.55
N ALA A 115 -4.59 4.50 1.27
CA ALA A 115 -5.36 5.62 0.74
C ALA A 115 -6.75 5.18 0.27
N SER A 116 -7.75 6.03 0.50
CA SER A 116 -9.07 5.89 -0.12
C SER A 116 -9.22 6.85 -1.31
N SER A 117 -9.96 6.41 -2.33
CA SER A 117 -10.17 7.17 -3.55
C SER A 117 -11.59 7.06 -4.09
N LEU A 118 -11.97 8.03 -4.92
CA LEU A 118 -13.19 7.99 -5.73
C LEU A 118 -12.87 7.31 -7.06
N GLY A 119 -13.25 6.04 -7.17
CA GLY A 119 -13.15 5.28 -8.41
C GLY A 119 -14.17 5.74 -9.46
N VAL A 120 -13.80 5.59 -10.73
CA VAL A 120 -14.59 5.97 -11.91
C VAL A 120 -14.68 4.82 -12.90
N ASN A 121 -15.71 4.84 -13.75
CA ASN A 121 -15.85 3.92 -14.88
C ASN A 121 -15.44 4.62 -16.20
N LYS A 122 -14.22 5.17 -16.24
CA LYS A 122 -13.70 5.86 -17.42
C LYS A 122 -12.20 5.64 -17.53
N SER A 123 -11.80 4.85 -18.53
CA SER A 123 -10.39 4.60 -18.82
C SER A 123 -9.62 5.90 -19.04
N GLY A 124 -8.44 6.01 -18.44
CA GLY A 124 -7.58 7.20 -18.55
C GLY A 124 -7.99 8.38 -17.66
N ALA A 125 -9.18 8.36 -17.05
CA ALA A 125 -9.49 9.32 -16.00
C ALA A 125 -8.69 9.00 -14.73
N ARG A 126 -8.17 10.04 -14.06
CA ARG A 126 -7.47 9.88 -12.78
C ARG A 126 -8.49 9.84 -11.65
N PRO A 127 -8.52 8.77 -10.83
CA PRO A 127 -9.32 8.73 -9.61
C PRO A 127 -8.88 9.83 -8.64
N VAL A 128 -9.83 10.40 -7.90
CA VAL A 128 -9.55 11.43 -6.89
C VAL A 128 -9.21 10.76 -5.57
N ILE A 129 -8.13 11.17 -4.91
CA ILE A 129 -7.80 10.69 -3.55
C ILE A 129 -8.71 11.42 -2.55
N LEU A 130 -9.32 10.67 -1.64
CA LEU A 130 -10.28 11.20 -0.67
C LEU A 130 -9.66 11.32 0.74
N SER A 131 -8.91 10.32 1.18
CA SER A 131 -8.26 10.32 2.49
C SER A 131 -7.06 9.39 2.54
N ASN A 132 -6.15 9.64 3.48
CA ASN A 132 -4.99 8.82 3.81
C ASN A 132 -5.14 8.32 5.24
N GLY A 133 -4.65 7.13 5.53
CA GLY A 133 -4.65 6.56 6.89
C GLY A 133 -5.76 5.55 7.16
N PRO A 134 -5.95 5.16 8.44
CA PRO A 134 -7.02 4.25 8.85
C PRO A 134 -8.41 4.82 8.57
N LYS A 135 -9.29 4.00 7.99
CA LYS A 135 -10.68 4.33 7.70
C LYS A 135 -11.54 3.07 7.60
N ASN A 136 -12.40 2.80 8.58
CA ASN A 136 -13.28 1.64 8.54
C ASN A 136 -14.46 1.87 7.56
N PRO A 137 -14.79 0.96 6.62
CA PRO A 137 -14.16 -0.36 6.35
C PRO A 137 -13.11 -0.35 5.22
N VAL A 138 -12.80 0.80 4.63
CA VAL A 138 -11.97 0.90 3.42
C VAL A 138 -10.50 0.55 3.66
N CYS A 139 -9.95 0.99 4.79
CA CYS A 139 -8.56 0.85 5.23
C CYS A 139 -8.56 0.48 6.73
N GLN A 140 -8.68 -0.80 7.04
CA GLN A 140 -8.83 -1.33 8.40
C GLN A 140 -7.48 -1.74 8.97
N TYR A 141 -6.93 -0.90 9.85
CA TYR A 141 -5.75 -1.18 10.67
C TYR A 141 -5.65 -0.18 11.82
N THR A 142 -4.79 -0.48 12.79
CA THR A 142 -4.34 0.48 13.81
C THR A 142 -2.87 0.81 13.57
N MET A 143 -2.37 1.91 14.12
CA MET A 143 -0.96 2.26 13.97
C MET A 143 -0.03 1.22 14.59
N ASP A 144 -0.49 0.42 15.56
CA ASP A 144 0.29 -0.69 16.13
C ASP A 144 0.57 -1.83 15.13
N GLU A 145 -0.21 -1.92 14.04
CA GLU A 145 0.02 -2.87 12.94
C GLU A 145 1.04 -2.32 11.92
N VAL A 146 1.55 -1.10 12.12
CA VAL A 146 2.52 -0.44 11.24
C VAL A 146 3.82 -0.21 12.01
N HIS A 147 4.90 -0.83 11.53
CA HIS A 147 6.21 -0.79 12.16
C HIS A 147 7.19 -0.02 11.27
N ILE A 148 7.59 1.17 11.71
CA ILE A 148 8.58 1.96 10.99
C ILE A 148 9.98 1.40 11.25
N VAL A 149 10.65 1.01 10.18
CA VAL A 149 12.04 0.54 10.18
C VAL A 149 12.93 1.73 9.84
N GLN A 150 13.67 2.23 10.82
CA GLN A 150 14.67 3.26 10.63
C GLN A 150 16.00 2.64 10.18
N ASP A 151 16.83 3.44 9.50
CA ASP A 151 18.20 3.01 9.20
C ASP A 151 19.04 2.93 10.49
N GLU A 152 19.91 1.93 10.57
CA GLU A 152 20.77 1.67 11.75
C GLU A 152 21.60 2.90 12.15
N GLN A 153 21.94 3.77 11.20
CA GLN A 153 22.68 5.02 11.43
C GLN A 153 21.82 6.10 12.10
N GLU A 154 20.54 6.20 11.75
CA GLU A 154 19.62 7.18 12.36
C GLU A 154 19.25 6.76 13.79
N GLN A 155 19.10 5.45 14.02
CA GLN A 155 18.91 4.90 15.37
C GLN A 155 20.11 5.19 16.27
N ALA A 156 21.34 5.05 15.75
CA ALA A 156 22.55 5.37 16.49
C ALA A 156 22.63 6.86 16.85
N GLN A 157 22.27 7.77 15.93
CA GLN A 157 22.25 9.21 16.19
C GLN A 157 21.17 9.63 17.19
N GLN A 158 19.95 9.08 17.11
CA GLN A 158 18.88 9.37 18.07
C GLN A 158 19.24 8.86 19.47
N ALA A 159 19.82 7.67 19.58
CA ALA A 159 20.29 7.12 20.85
C ALA A 159 21.41 7.99 21.47
N GLN A 160 22.29 8.54 20.64
CA GLN A 160 23.38 9.41 21.09
C GLN A 160 22.86 10.78 21.55
N GLN A 161 21.88 11.37 20.85
CA GLN A 161 21.22 12.62 21.25
C GLN A 161 20.40 12.48 22.55
N GLU A 162 19.69 11.36 22.73
CA GLU A 162 19.00 11.09 24.00
C GLU A 162 19.97 10.91 25.18
N GLN A 163 21.14 10.33 24.94
CA GLN A 163 22.17 10.20 25.98
C GLN A 163 22.76 11.57 26.37
N GLU A 164 22.98 12.46 25.40
CA GLU A 164 23.47 13.82 25.65
C GLU A 164 22.44 14.67 26.41
N GLN A 165 21.15 14.54 26.12
CA GLN A 165 20.09 15.24 26.85
C GLN A 165 19.89 14.74 28.29
N LYS A 166 20.19 13.47 28.57
CA LYS A 166 20.14 12.90 29.94
C LYS A 166 21.35 13.28 30.80
N GLN A 167 22.39 13.87 30.19
CA GLN A 167 23.61 14.32 30.87
C GLN A 167 23.61 15.84 31.16
N GLN A 168 22.58 16.56 30.74
CA GLN A 168 22.31 17.97 31.09
C GLN A 168 21.23 18.06 32.16
#